data_AF-A0A0K2X3R4-F1
#
_entry.id   AF-A0A0K2X3R4-F1
#
_cell.length_a   1.000
_cell.length_b   1.000
_cell.length_c   1.000
_cell.angle_alpha   90.00
_cell.angle_beta   90.00
_cell.angle_gamma   90.00
#
_symmetry.space_group_name_H-M   'P 1'
#
loop_
_entity.id
_entity.type
_entity.pdbx_description
1 polymer ?
#
loop_
_entity_poly.entity_id
_entity_poly.type
_entity_poly.pdbx_seq_one_letter_code
_entity_poly.pdbx_strand_id
1 'polypeptide(L)'
;MAIAPKKPAKTAPADAPKKLRRVGLFETSQNTQIVPARGLLQGINDIGQFIVKMKKHVKMGEKPEVEWIIDQICNHCGGKLQHNKGLATCPYCQWSLHIESLTYQNGIAKKPLKCRVEGRSLVVDTSIDLRNPYQSSFKGDFKVRYLNHACLYIEAGGVSLITDPWLLGPSFLGSGYLEKASCKEAVHLLVKADFIFISSNRSSCLHPQTLAFVSKTKPFIVPNFAAKSVEKSLQSLGFKNVHPLEFQQIYEFGSFFQFSVFAPADGTEESGLYLCLSGHDVIVNAYGGYLNSFNLPSDLTLLCTAFSGGTSGFPFCINNYDEATQKRLHANHLEGFKRQLETLIETTKPAYVMPIATPYNQEAERDGAIKALNLKNSFKEGQQICETFSRSHRKQPTKWLIPEDSLTLEFKENDLVQWREDIHTLKKETPQSYVDFYTKKFTYNPTELIEYLKDSGYKAKQIVTFVPMNETFERVVAPIVQANFGTQTFRIVPVRTIIKQQEGYRTLVLKVRPEILACIVSNCLSFEEMVRGFHCRMERSPNAYEAHFWHHFSHQYIAPQPYAIELIKG
;
A
#
# COMPACT_ATOMS: atom_id res chain seq x y z
N MET A 1 19.35 -63.38 9.48
CA MET A 1 19.82 -62.00 9.77
C MET A 1 18.59 -61.12 9.96
N ALA A 2 18.26 -60.80 11.22
CA ALA A 2 17.12 -59.97 11.55
C ALA A 2 17.50 -58.48 11.44
N ILE A 3 16.71 -57.73 10.68
CA ILE A 3 16.91 -56.28 10.45
C ILE A 3 16.37 -55.55 11.68
N ALA A 4 17.25 -54.83 12.38
CA ALA A 4 16.88 -53.99 13.51
C ALA A 4 16.06 -52.76 13.03
N PRO A 5 15.04 -52.33 13.80
CA PRO A 5 14.24 -51.17 13.42
C PRO A 5 15.05 -49.88 13.58
N LYS A 6 15.01 -49.02 12.56
CA LYS A 6 15.58 -47.66 12.59
C LYS A 6 14.98 -46.88 13.75
N LYS A 7 15.84 -46.30 14.60
CA LYS A 7 15.44 -45.33 15.63
C LYS A 7 14.68 -44.16 14.99
N PRO A 8 13.58 -43.68 15.59
CA PRO A 8 12.90 -42.48 15.11
C PRO A 8 13.84 -41.28 15.24
N ALA A 9 13.87 -40.44 14.20
CA ALA A 9 14.54 -39.16 14.24
C ALA A 9 13.99 -38.35 15.42
N LYS A 10 14.88 -37.78 16.24
CA LYS A 10 14.49 -36.87 17.32
C LYS A 10 13.72 -35.71 16.71
N THR A 11 12.42 -35.65 16.94
CA THR A 11 11.61 -34.44 16.74
C THR A 11 12.14 -33.38 17.70
N ALA A 12 12.49 -32.21 17.15
CA ALA A 12 12.78 -31.04 17.98
C ALA A 12 11.54 -30.71 18.83
N PRO A 13 11.70 -30.21 20.07
CA PRO A 13 10.56 -29.82 20.90
C PRO A 13 9.72 -28.77 20.16
N ALA A 14 8.40 -28.99 20.08
CA ALA A 14 7.46 -28.10 19.40
C ALA A 14 7.40 -26.67 20.00
N ASP A 15 8.02 -26.46 21.18
CA ASP A 15 7.93 -25.23 21.98
C ASP A 15 9.25 -24.48 22.17
N ALA A 16 10.30 -24.79 21.38
CA ALA A 16 11.51 -23.96 21.40
C ALA A 16 11.18 -22.57 20.81
N PRO A 17 11.53 -21.45 21.48
CA PRO A 17 11.23 -20.11 20.99
C PRO A 17 11.88 -19.87 19.63
N LYS A 18 11.05 -19.69 18.60
CA LYS A 18 11.47 -19.36 17.22
C LYS A 18 12.15 -17.98 17.24
N LYS A 19 13.47 -17.96 17.13
CA LYS A 19 14.27 -16.73 17.22
C LYS A 19 14.43 -16.09 15.86
N LEU A 20 14.06 -14.82 15.75
CA LEU A 20 14.33 -13.99 14.57
C LEU A 20 15.84 -13.81 14.39
N ARG A 21 16.36 -14.09 13.19
CA ARG A 21 17.76 -13.89 12.82
C ARG A 21 17.86 -13.11 11.51
N ARG A 22 18.72 -12.07 11.47
CA ARG A 22 19.14 -11.45 10.22
C ARG A 22 20.20 -12.32 9.54
N VAL A 23 19.99 -12.66 8.28
CA VAL A 23 20.86 -13.53 7.48
C VAL A 23 21.78 -12.71 6.58
N GLY A 24 21.26 -11.67 5.90
CA GLY A 24 22.07 -10.84 5.02
C GLY A 24 21.28 -9.95 4.07
N LEU A 25 21.80 -9.76 2.86
CA LEU A 25 21.20 -8.96 1.79
C LEU A 25 20.92 -9.84 0.55
N PHE A 26 20.09 -9.34 -0.36
CA PHE A 26 19.95 -9.92 -1.69
C PHE A 26 21.26 -9.76 -2.49
N GLU A 27 21.55 -10.75 -3.33
CA GLU A 27 22.47 -10.57 -4.46
C GLU A 27 21.80 -9.69 -5.51
N THR A 28 22.56 -8.74 -6.05
CA THR A 28 22.06 -7.75 -7.01
C THR A 28 22.87 -7.81 -8.31
N SER A 29 22.19 -7.84 -9.46
CA SER A 29 22.80 -7.63 -10.77
C SER A 29 22.23 -6.38 -11.42
N GLN A 30 23.08 -5.43 -11.79
CA GLN A 30 22.65 -4.18 -12.44
C GLN A 30 22.47 -4.39 -13.93
N ASN A 31 21.25 -4.16 -14.43
CA ASN A 31 20.98 -4.13 -15.86
C ASN A 31 21.33 -2.76 -16.44
N THR A 32 21.75 -2.77 -17.71
CA THR A 32 22.08 -1.53 -18.45
C THR A 32 21.47 -1.54 -19.84
N GLN A 33 21.06 -0.37 -20.31
CA GLN A 33 20.59 -0.17 -21.68
C GLN A 33 21.46 0.84 -22.42
N ILE A 34 21.77 0.52 -23.67
CA ILE A 34 22.49 1.41 -24.58
C ILE A 34 21.48 2.30 -25.31
N VAL A 35 21.66 3.61 -25.18
CA VAL A 35 20.86 4.64 -25.84
C VAL A 35 21.74 5.42 -26.82
N PRO A 36 21.49 5.33 -28.14
CA PRO A 36 22.27 6.08 -29.12
C PRO A 36 22.08 7.59 -28.93
N ALA A 37 23.18 8.35 -28.82
CA ALA A 37 23.08 9.81 -28.68
C ALA A 37 22.92 10.54 -30.03
N ARG A 38 22.95 9.80 -31.16
CA ARG A 38 22.79 10.37 -32.50
C ARG A 38 21.39 10.96 -32.65
N GLY A 39 21.32 12.23 -33.04
CA GLY A 39 20.05 12.93 -33.28
C GLY A 39 19.48 13.63 -32.04
N LEU A 40 20.08 13.45 -30.87
CA LEU A 40 19.68 14.21 -29.67
C LEU A 40 20.11 15.68 -29.81
N LEU A 41 19.16 16.57 -29.57
CA LEU A 41 19.36 18.02 -29.61
C LEU A 41 19.75 18.54 -28.22
N GLN A 42 20.33 19.75 -28.17
CA GLN A 42 20.51 20.45 -26.90
C GLN A 42 19.14 20.63 -26.20
N GLY A 43 19.07 20.38 -24.90
CA GLY A 43 17.83 20.43 -24.14
C GLY A 43 17.19 19.05 -23.96
N ILE A 44 15.86 19.03 -23.78
CA ILE A 44 15.10 17.84 -23.40
C ILE A 44 14.73 17.03 -24.65
N ASN A 45 14.98 15.72 -24.61
CA ASN A 45 14.64 14.78 -25.67
C ASN A 45 13.94 13.53 -25.08
N ASP A 46 12.94 13.01 -25.79
CA ASP A 46 12.34 11.70 -25.52
C ASP A 46 13.02 10.65 -26.40
N ILE A 47 13.52 9.56 -25.80
CA ILE A 47 14.18 8.47 -26.53
C ILE A 47 13.87 7.11 -25.91
N GLY A 48 13.16 6.26 -26.66
CA GLY A 48 12.73 4.95 -26.18
C GLY A 48 11.85 5.06 -24.92
N GLN A 49 12.37 4.55 -23.81
CA GLN A 49 11.72 4.62 -22.49
C GLN A 49 12.30 5.70 -21.57
N PHE A 50 13.17 6.58 -22.10
CA PHE A 50 13.87 7.59 -21.33
C PHE A 50 13.51 9.00 -21.77
N ILE A 51 13.68 9.93 -20.84
CA ILE A 51 13.73 11.38 -21.09
C ILE A 51 15.14 11.83 -20.70
N VAL A 52 15.81 12.53 -21.60
CA VAL A 52 17.21 12.96 -21.41
C VAL A 52 17.36 14.44 -21.66
N LYS A 53 18.07 15.14 -20.78
CA LYS A 53 18.48 16.53 -20.99
C LYS A 53 19.95 16.58 -21.41
N MET A 54 20.18 16.99 -22.64
CA MET A 54 21.51 17.16 -23.21
C MET A 54 22.02 18.58 -22.96
N LYS A 55 23.29 18.70 -22.54
CA LYS A 55 23.94 20.02 -22.35
C LYS A 55 24.20 20.73 -23.66
N LYS A 56 24.44 19.97 -24.74
CA LYS A 56 24.76 20.49 -26.07
C LYS A 56 24.26 19.55 -27.16
N HIS A 57 24.13 20.08 -28.37
CA HIS A 57 23.87 19.26 -29.55
C HIS A 57 25.13 18.46 -29.92
N VAL A 58 24.96 17.17 -30.20
CA VAL A 58 26.10 16.26 -30.46
C VAL A 58 26.47 16.29 -31.95
N LYS A 59 27.51 17.04 -32.30
CA LYS A 59 28.03 17.06 -33.69
C LYS A 59 28.81 15.79 -34.03
N MET A 60 29.07 15.60 -35.32
CA MET A 60 29.89 14.47 -35.80
C MET A 60 31.30 14.56 -35.21
N GLY A 61 31.76 13.49 -34.55
CA GLY A 61 33.06 13.43 -33.87
C GLY A 61 33.05 13.90 -32.40
N GLU A 62 31.97 14.51 -31.92
CA GLU A 62 31.86 14.95 -30.53
C GLU A 62 31.28 13.88 -29.61
N LYS A 63 31.75 13.86 -28.35
CA LYS A 63 31.16 13.05 -27.28
C LYS A 63 29.88 13.71 -26.76
N PRO A 64 28.84 12.92 -26.44
CA PRO A 64 27.64 13.46 -25.82
C PRO A 64 27.93 13.97 -24.41
N GLU A 65 27.23 15.04 -24.03
CA GLU A 65 27.23 15.58 -22.68
C GLU A 65 25.81 15.64 -22.15
N VAL A 66 25.54 14.83 -21.13
CA VAL A 66 24.21 14.69 -20.51
C VAL A 66 24.18 15.45 -19.20
N GLU A 67 23.10 16.20 -18.96
CA GLU A 67 22.84 16.82 -17.67
C GLU A 67 22.17 15.83 -16.72
N TRP A 68 21.11 15.17 -17.19
CA TRP A 68 20.44 14.07 -16.50
C TRP A 68 19.69 13.19 -17.50
N ILE A 69 19.38 11.97 -17.08
CA ILE A 69 18.49 11.03 -17.76
C ILE A 69 17.57 10.37 -16.74
N ILE A 70 16.30 10.19 -17.08
CA ILE A 70 15.29 9.50 -16.28
C ILE A 70 14.55 8.47 -17.14
N ASP A 71 14.00 7.43 -16.52
CA ASP A 71 12.97 6.60 -17.14
C ASP A 71 11.63 7.35 -17.23
N GLN A 72 10.73 6.83 -18.07
CA GLN A 72 9.34 7.28 -18.17
C GLN A 72 8.40 6.53 -17.21
N ILE A 73 8.88 5.99 -16.09
CA ILE A 73 8.06 5.24 -15.12
C ILE A 73 7.61 6.17 -14.00
N CYS A 74 6.31 6.14 -13.67
CA CYS A 74 5.75 6.91 -12.57
C CYS A 74 6.18 6.31 -11.22
N ASN A 75 6.74 7.13 -10.33
CA ASN A 75 7.21 6.65 -9.03
C ASN A 75 6.07 6.16 -8.11
N HIS A 76 4.83 6.59 -8.33
CA HIS A 76 3.67 6.21 -7.52
C HIS A 76 3.16 4.80 -7.85
N CYS A 77 2.85 4.53 -9.11
CA CYS A 77 2.17 3.28 -9.51
C CYS A 77 2.88 2.49 -10.61
N GLY A 78 4.07 2.89 -11.05
CA GLY A 78 4.80 2.19 -12.11
C GLY A 78 4.25 2.43 -13.53
N GLY A 79 3.23 3.28 -13.71
CA GLY A 79 2.65 3.59 -15.01
C GLY A 79 3.56 4.46 -15.89
N LYS A 80 3.46 4.32 -17.22
CA LYS A 80 4.23 5.14 -18.16
C LYS A 80 3.80 6.61 -18.13
N LEU A 81 4.75 7.51 -17.91
CA LEU A 81 4.60 8.95 -17.95
C LEU A 81 4.51 9.43 -19.41
N GLN A 82 3.51 10.26 -19.68
CA GLN A 82 3.30 10.90 -20.98
C GLN A 82 3.85 12.32 -20.92
N HIS A 83 4.97 12.56 -21.60
CA HIS A 83 5.63 13.86 -21.65
C HIS A 83 4.97 14.78 -22.68
N ASN A 84 4.55 15.96 -22.24
CA ASN A 84 3.98 17.02 -23.08
C ASN A 84 4.37 18.39 -22.52
N LYS A 85 5.03 19.24 -23.34
CA LYS A 85 5.36 20.64 -23.02
C LYS A 85 5.99 20.84 -21.62
N GLY A 86 7.03 20.06 -21.29
CA GLY A 86 7.78 20.21 -20.03
C GLY A 86 7.12 19.60 -18.79
N LEU A 87 5.95 18.95 -18.95
CA LEU A 87 5.27 18.20 -17.91
C LEU A 87 5.10 16.74 -18.35
N ALA A 88 5.38 15.78 -17.48
CA ALA A 88 5.12 14.37 -17.75
C ALA A 88 4.11 13.79 -16.76
N THR A 89 2.96 13.36 -17.26
CA THR A 89 1.80 12.96 -16.45
C THR A 89 1.53 11.48 -16.56
N CYS A 90 1.24 10.81 -15.44
CA CYS A 90 0.78 9.43 -15.43
C CYS A 90 -0.74 9.37 -15.73
N PRO A 91 -1.18 8.62 -16.76
CA PRO A 91 -2.61 8.53 -17.08
C PRO A 91 -3.44 7.82 -16.01
N TYR A 92 -2.83 6.96 -15.19
CA TYR A 92 -3.52 6.11 -14.21
C TYR A 92 -3.68 6.75 -12.82
N CYS A 93 -2.75 7.61 -12.40
CA CYS A 93 -2.80 8.27 -11.08
C CYS A 93 -2.75 9.80 -11.12
N GLN A 94 -2.58 10.40 -12.31
CA GLN A 94 -2.52 11.85 -12.54
C GLN A 94 -1.34 12.58 -11.88
N TRP A 95 -0.39 11.86 -11.27
CA TRP A 95 0.86 12.48 -10.84
C TRP A 95 1.59 13.06 -12.04
N SER A 96 1.98 14.33 -11.90
CA SER A 96 2.59 15.12 -12.96
C SER A 96 3.96 15.60 -12.52
N LEU A 97 4.98 15.27 -13.32
CA LEU A 97 6.40 15.59 -13.11
C LEU A 97 6.77 16.84 -13.91
N HIS A 98 7.28 17.87 -13.25
CA HIS A 98 7.92 18.99 -13.95
C HIS A 98 9.30 18.54 -14.43
N ILE A 99 9.49 18.48 -15.74
CA ILE A 99 10.70 17.89 -16.35
C ILE A 99 11.95 18.72 -16.05
N GLU A 100 11.83 20.04 -15.97
CA GLU A 100 12.98 20.90 -15.71
C GLU A 100 13.56 20.72 -14.29
N SER A 101 12.68 20.57 -13.30
CA SER A 101 13.07 20.43 -11.89
C SER A 101 13.12 18.98 -11.41
N LEU A 102 12.69 18.02 -12.25
CA LEU A 102 12.49 16.61 -11.90
C LEU A 102 11.69 16.42 -10.60
N THR A 103 10.73 17.31 -10.36
CA THR A 103 9.89 17.30 -9.14
C THR A 103 8.42 17.16 -9.52
N TYR A 104 7.75 16.18 -8.92
CA TYR A 104 6.32 16.01 -9.06
C TYR A 104 5.58 17.20 -8.43
N GLN A 105 4.39 17.51 -8.93
CA GLN A 105 3.54 18.58 -8.40
C GLN A 105 3.19 18.42 -6.91
N ASN A 106 3.41 17.26 -6.31
CA ASN A 106 3.23 17.02 -4.88
C ASN A 106 4.50 17.28 -4.04
N GLY A 107 5.62 17.63 -4.67
CA GLY A 107 6.91 17.92 -4.02
C GLY A 107 7.90 16.76 -4.04
N ILE A 108 7.50 15.55 -4.46
CA ILE A 108 8.39 14.39 -4.51
C ILE A 108 9.35 14.51 -5.70
N ALA A 109 10.64 14.32 -5.48
CA ALA A 109 11.64 14.35 -6.54
C ALA A 109 11.77 12.99 -7.25
N LYS A 110 11.86 13.00 -8.58
CA LYS A 110 12.28 11.83 -9.37
C LYS A 110 13.81 11.87 -9.52
N LYS A 111 14.48 10.82 -9.08
CA LYS A 111 15.94 10.72 -9.14
C LYS A 111 16.39 10.39 -10.56
N PRO A 112 17.41 11.08 -11.11
CA PRO A 112 18.07 10.67 -12.33
C PRO A 112 18.66 9.26 -12.22
N LEU A 113 18.65 8.54 -13.35
CA LEU A 113 19.36 7.28 -13.50
C LEU A 113 20.87 7.53 -13.64
N LYS A 114 21.67 6.57 -13.18
CA LYS A 114 23.11 6.59 -13.44
C LYS A 114 23.34 6.33 -14.93
N CYS A 115 24.25 7.11 -15.51
CA CYS A 115 24.53 7.07 -16.93
C CYS A 115 26.00 7.36 -17.19
N ARG A 116 26.60 6.58 -18.08
CA ARG A 116 27.98 6.76 -18.55
C ARG A 116 28.00 6.90 -20.06
N VAL A 117 28.99 7.63 -20.57
CA VAL A 117 29.17 7.86 -22.02
C VAL A 117 30.23 6.91 -22.55
N GLU A 118 29.85 6.07 -23.50
CA GLU A 118 30.74 5.14 -24.20
C GLU A 118 30.67 5.41 -25.70
N GLY A 119 31.74 6.02 -26.24
CA GLY A 119 31.77 6.49 -27.62
C GLY A 119 30.69 7.55 -27.91
N ARG A 120 29.68 7.18 -28.71
CA ARG A 120 28.52 8.02 -29.06
C ARG A 120 27.21 7.52 -28.44
N SER A 121 27.29 6.65 -27.45
CA SER A 121 26.14 6.09 -26.77
C SER A 121 26.14 6.44 -25.29
N LEU A 122 24.95 6.52 -24.74
CA LEU A 122 24.70 6.60 -23.31
C LEU A 122 24.44 5.17 -22.82
N VAL A 123 25.15 4.72 -21.81
CA VAL A 123 24.89 3.45 -21.15
C VAL A 123 24.23 3.76 -19.82
N VAL A 124 22.95 3.42 -19.72
CA VAL A 124 22.04 3.83 -18.64
C VAL A 124 21.77 2.63 -17.75
N ASP A 125 21.96 2.79 -16.45
CA ASP A 125 21.59 1.78 -15.47
C ASP A 125 20.06 1.76 -15.31
N THR A 126 19.44 0.58 -15.44
CA THR A 126 17.97 0.41 -15.43
C THR A 126 17.50 -0.37 -14.20
N SER A 127 17.01 -1.60 -14.37
CA SER A 127 16.55 -2.46 -13.28
C SER A 127 17.71 -3.16 -12.57
N ILE A 128 17.43 -3.63 -11.36
CA ILE A 128 18.32 -4.48 -10.58
C ILE A 128 17.63 -5.82 -10.41
N ASP A 129 18.28 -6.88 -10.87
CA ASP A 129 17.80 -8.24 -10.59
C ASP A 129 18.14 -8.57 -9.14
N LEU A 130 17.14 -9.06 -8.39
CA LEU A 130 17.30 -9.49 -7.01
C LEU A 130 17.25 -11.00 -6.91
N ARG A 131 18.24 -11.58 -6.21
CA ARG A 131 18.25 -13.00 -5.87
C ARG A 131 18.52 -13.18 -4.39
N ASN A 132 17.81 -14.10 -3.75
CA ASN A 132 18.11 -14.49 -2.38
C ASN A 132 19.23 -15.56 -2.39
N PRO A 133 20.47 -15.24 -1.94
CA PRO A 133 21.58 -16.20 -1.95
C PRO A 133 21.46 -17.27 -0.85
N TYR A 134 20.54 -17.07 0.11
CA TYR A 134 20.32 -17.97 1.24
C TYR A 134 19.18 -18.95 1.00
N GLN A 135 18.53 -18.88 -0.17
CA GLN A 135 17.49 -19.81 -0.58
C GLN A 135 18.04 -21.24 -0.62
N SER A 136 17.30 -22.17 -0.02
CA SER A 136 17.61 -23.60 -0.09
C SER A 136 17.55 -24.09 -1.54
N SER A 137 18.51 -24.92 -1.94
CA SER A 137 18.46 -25.64 -3.23
C SER A 137 17.38 -26.72 -3.26
N PHE A 138 16.88 -27.14 -2.10
CA PHE A 138 15.78 -28.08 -1.96
C PHE A 138 14.46 -27.32 -1.77
N LYS A 139 13.48 -27.66 -2.61
CA LYS A 139 12.09 -27.18 -2.51
C LYS A 139 11.25 -28.16 -1.70
N GLY A 140 10.82 -27.74 -0.52
CA GLY A 140 9.88 -28.47 0.32
C GLY A 140 8.49 -27.81 0.32
N ASP A 141 7.58 -28.38 1.09
CA ASP A 141 6.18 -27.95 1.06
C ASP A 141 5.96 -26.64 1.85
N PHE A 142 4.99 -25.85 1.41
CA PHE A 142 4.41 -24.75 2.18
C PHE A 142 2.91 -24.62 1.94
N LYS A 143 2.19 -24.07 2.92
CA LYS A 143 0.74 -23.87 2.86
C LYS A 143 0.38 -22.40 2.86
N VAL A 144 -0.66 -22.07 2.11
CA VAL A 144 -1.31 -20.75 2.11
C VAL A 144 -2.82 -20.94 2.20
N ARG A 145 -3.46 -20.15 3.04
CA ARG A 145 -4.92 -20.03 3.10
C ARG A 145 -5.28 -18.55 3.12
N TYR A 146 -6.06 -18.12 2.13
CA TYR A 146 -6.69 -16.79 2.15
C TYR A 146 -7.73 -16.76 3.28
N LEU A 147 -7.77 -15.70 4.08
CA LEU A 147 -8.72 -15.59 5.20
C LEU A 147 -9.76 -14.50 4.96
N ASN A 148 -9.33 -13.29 4.59
CA ASN A 148 -10.18 -12.20 4.11
C ASN A 148 -9.31 -11.02 3.65
N HIS A 149 -9.80 -10.16 2.75
CA HIS A 149 -9.09 -8.96 2.31
C HIS A 149 -7.60 -9.21 1.95
N ALA A 150 -6.65 -8.71 2.75
CA ALA A 150 -5.21 -8.93 2.62
C ALA A 150 -4.63 -9.97 3.61
N CYS A 151 -5.53 -10.60 4.39
CA CYS A 151 -5.20 -11.56 5.43
C CYS A 151 -4.97 -12.96 4.86
N LEU A 152 -3.73 -13.41 4.93
CA LEU A 152 -3.29 -14.75 4.55
C LEU A 152 -2.73 -15.46 5.78
N TYR A 153 -3.06 -16.74 5.95
CA TYR A 153 -2.30 -17.66 6.79
C TYR A 153 -1.29 -18.39 5.92
N ILE A 154 -0.02 -18.38 6.33
CA ILE A 154 1.10 -18.98 5.61
C ILE A 154 1.87 -19.88 6.57
N GLU A 155 2.20 -21.10 6.15
CA GLU A 155 2.96 -22.05 6.97
C GLU A 155 4.04 -22.75 6.15
N ALA A 156 5.28 -22.76 6.64
CA ALA A 156 6.40 -23.48 6.03
C ALA A 156 7.41 -23.90 7.10
N GLY A 157 7.99 -25.10 6.98
CA GLY A 157 9.04 -25.57 7.89
C GLY A 157 8.65 -25.56 9.37
N GLY A 158 7.35 -25.74 9.68
CA GLY A 158 6.82 -25.67 11.04
C GLY A 158 6.68 -24.26 11.62
N VAL A 159 6.85 -23.20 10.81
CA VAL A 159 6.64 -21.79 11.16
C VAL A 159 5.39 -21.27 10.44
N SER A 160 4.58 -20.49 11.15
CA SER A 160 3.33 -19.91 10.65
C SER A 160 3.31 -18.38 10.79
N LEU A 161 2.71 -17.72 9.81
CA LEU A 161 2.61 -16.27 9.68
C LEU A 161 1.18 -15.87 9.27
N ILE A 162 0.69 -14.78 9.85
CA ILE A 162 -0.51 -14.09 9.37
C ILE A 162 -0.12 -12.72 8.82
N THR A 163 -0.64 -12.33 7.65
CA THR A 163 -0.47 -10.98 7.08
C THR A 163 -1.69 -10.11 7.37
N ASP A 164 -1.52 -8.81 7.59
CA ASP A 164 -2.57 -7.76 7.57
C ASP A 164 -3.98 -8.21 8.07
N PRO A 165 -4.12 -8.58 9.36
CA PRO A 165 -5.32 -9.23 9.86
C PRO A 165 -6.49 -8.25 10.03
N TRP A 166 -7.35 -8.21 9.03
CA TRP A 166 -8.69 -7.61 9.11
C TRP A 166 -9.76 -8.68 8.89
N LEU A 167 -10.39 -9.14 9.98
CA LEU A 167 -11.33 -10.27 9.99
C LEU A 167 -12.73 -9.92 10.55
N LEU A 168 -12.84 -8.78 11.23
CA LEU A 168 -14.01 -8.37 11.98
C LEU A 168 -14.11 -6.86 11.96
N GLY A 169 -15.33 -6.33 12.02
CA GLY A 169 -15.57 -4.90 12.15
C GLY A 169 -15.25 -4.12 10.88
N PRO A 170 -15.69 -2.85 10.81
CA PRO A 170 -15.36 -1.97 9.71
C PRO A 170 -14.02 -1.26 9.89
N SER A 171 -13.32 -1.08 8.79
CA SER A 171 -12.15 -0.21 8.65
C SER A 171 -12.59 1.24 8.36
N PHE A 172 -11.64 2.19 8.45
CA PHE A 172 -11.84 3.58 8.06
C PHE A 172 -13.01 4.23 8.78
N LEU A 173 -13.02 4.11 10.11
CA LEU A 173 -14.02 4.69 11.01
C LEU A 173 -15.48 4.40 10.63
N GLY A 174 -15.78 3.15 10.27
CA GLY A 174 -17.16 2.68 10.06
C GLY A 174 -17.67 2.76 8.63
N SER A 175 -16.80 3.00 7.65
CA SER A 175 -17.17 3.15 6.24
C SER A 175 -16.75 1.97 5.35
N GLY A 176 -15.70 1.22 5.71
CA GLY A 176 -15.24 0.07 4.93
C GLY A 176 -15.62 -1.25 5.57
N TYR A 177 -16.43 -2.07 4.91
CA TYR A 177 -16.87 -3.38 5.39
C TYR A 177 -16.34 -4.50 4.49
N LEU A 178 -15.92 -5.61 5.09
CA LEU A 178 -15.50 -6.80 4.35
C LEU A 178 -16.64 -7.29 3.46
N GLU A 179 -16.34 -7.60 2.20
CA GLU A 179 -17.35 -8.09 1.24
C GLU A 179 -18.07 -9.35 1.76
N LYS A 180 -17.30 -10.27 2.35
CA LYS A 180 -17.76 -11.48 3.02
C LYS A 180 -17.37 -11.41 4.49
N ALA A 181 -18.25 -11.87 5.39
CA ALA A 181 -17.87 -12.08 6.77
C ALA A 181 -16.81 -13.18 6.86
N SER A 182 -15.82 -13.01 7.73
CA SER A 182 -14.81 -14.05 7.99
C SER A 182 -15.41 -15.26 8.71
N CYS A 183 -14.68 -16.36 8.71
CA CYS A 183 -15.01 -17.55 9.51
C CYS A 183 -14.33 -17.54 10.89
N LYS A 184 -14.89 -18.29 11.85
CA LYS A 184 -14.30 -18.48 13.19
C LYS A 184 -12.89 -19.07 13.11
N GLU A 185 -12.66 -19.94 12.15
CA GLU A 185 -11.39 -20.60 11.89
C GLU A 185 -10.30 -19.61 11.51
N ALA A 186 -10.62 -18.53 10.80
CA ALA A 186 -9.68 -17.45 10.51
C ALA A 186 -9.18 -16.77 11.79
N VAL A 187 -10.08 -16.53 12.75
CA VAL A 187 -9.71 -15.95 14.07
C VAL A 187 -8.89 -16.95 14.87
N HIS A 188 -9.21 -18.25 14.82
CA HIS A 188 -8.39 -19.28 15.46
C HIS A 188 -6.97 -19.35 14.86
N LEU A 189 -6.84 -19.27 13.54
CA LEU A 189 -5.54 -19.22 12.86
C LEU A 189 -4.74 -17.97 13.26
N LEU A 190 -5.40 -16.80 13.33
CA LEU A 190 -4.78 -15.58 13.85
C LEU A 190 -4.20 -15.75 15.26
N VAL A 191 -4.96 -16.35 16.18
CA VAL A 191 -4.51 -16.57 17.55
C VAL A 191 -3.35 -17.58 17.60
N LYS A 192 -3.39 -18.63 16.78
CA LYS A 192 -2.40 -19.72 16.77
C LYS A 192 -1.11 -19.40 16.04
N ALA A 193 -1.13 -18.56 15.01
CA ALA A 193 0.03 -18.26 14.17
C ALA A 193 1.24 -17.79 15.00
N ASP A 194 2.46 -18.15 14.61
CA ASP A 194 3.64 -17.80 15.42
C ASP A 194 3.90 -16.29 15.42
N PHE A 195 3.73 -15.64 14.26
CA PHE A 195 4.01 -14.22 14.05
C PHE A 195 2.92 -13.55 13.21
N ILE A 196 2.83 -12.22 13.32
CA ILE A 196 1.95 -11.39 12.49
C ILE A 196 2.78 -10.36 11.74
N PHE A 197 2.55 -10.23 10.43
CA PHE A 197 3.08 -9.18 9.60
C PHE A 197 2.05 -8.07 9.39
N ILE A 198 2.46 -6.82 9.59
CA ILE A 198 1.64 -5.63 9.32
C ILE A 198 2.36 -4.76 8.30
N SER A 199 1.76 -4.57 7.13
CA SER A 199 2.38 -3.89 5.99
C SER A 199 2.34 -2.36 6.07
N SER A 200 1.37 -1.81 6.82
CA SER A 200 1.06 -0.37 6.90
C SER A 200 0.22 -0.06 8.13
N ASN A 201 0.13 1.22 8.54
CA ASN A 201 -0.68 1.67 9.67
C ASN A 201 -2.16 1.91 9.32
N ARG A 202 -2.60 1.55 8.10
CA ARG A 202 -4.01 1.60 7.71
C ARG A 202 -4.85 0.67 8.57
N SER A 203 -6.07 1.10 8.90
CA SER A 203 -7.02 0.29 9.68
C SER A 203 -7.44 -1.04 9.02
N SER A 204 -7.23 -1.21 7.70
CA SER A 204 -7.46 -2.47 6.98
C SER A 204 -6.29 -3.44 7.06
N CYS A 205 -5.14 -3.01 7.60
CA CYS A 205 -3.94 -3.81 7.81
C CYS A 205 -3.68 -4.02 9.31
N LEU A 206 -3.71 -2.92 10.05
CA LEU A 206 -3.58 -2.84 11.50
C LEU A 206 -4.96 -2.58 12.09
N HIS A 207 -5.73 -3.64 12.31
CA HIS A 207 -7.13 -3.51 12.68
C HIS A 207 -7.38 -3.76 14.18
N PRO A 208 -7.65 -2.72 15.00
CA PRO A 208 -7.73 -2.87 16.46
C PRO A 208 -8.74 -3.92 16.94
N GLN A 209 -9.92 -4.00 16.32
CA GLN A 209 -10.97 -4.96 16.73
C GLN A 209 -10.56 -6.43 16.47
N THR A 210 -9.81 -6.68 15.39
CA THR A 210 -9.29 -8.02 15.09
C THR A 210 -8.08 -8.33 15.98
N LEU A 211 -7.21 -7.34 16.21
CA LEU A 211 -6.04 -7.49 17.08
C LEU A 211 -6.41 -7.63 18.57
N ALA A 212 -7.63 -7.27 18.99
CA ALA A 212 -8.12 -7.49 20.35
C ALA A 212 -8.10 -8.97 20.77
N PHE A 213 -8.17 -9.92 19.82
CA PHE A 213 -8.07 -11.36 20.07
C PHE A 213 -6.62 -11.85 20.22
N VAL A 214 -5.63 -11.02 19.91
CA VAL A 214 -4.21 -11.39 19.89
C VAL A 214 -3.56 -11.13 21.25
N SER A 215 -2.81 -12.11 21.76
CA SER A 215 -2.01 -11.94 22.98
C SER A 215 -1.04 -10.76 22.86
N LYS A 216 -0.89 -9.96 23.93
CA LYS A 216 0.05 -8.83 23.98
C LYS A 216 1.53 -9.24 23.86
N THR A 217 1.83 -10.53 24.03
CA THR A 217 3.17 -11.11 23.85
C THR A 217 3.43 -11.61 22.42
N LYS A 218 2.39 -11.63 21.55
CA LYS A 218 2.53 -12.08 20.16
C LYS A 218 3.60 -11.24 19.45
N PRO A 219 4.59 -11.87 18.80
CA PRO A 219 5.59 -11.16 18.03
C PRO A 219 5.02 -10.64 16.70
N PHE A 220 5.28 -9.37 16.42
CA PHE A 220 4.94 -8.71 15.17
C PHE A 220 6.22 -8.45 14.37
N ILE A 221 6.19 -8.69 13.07
CA ILE A 221 7.20 -8.21 12.13
C ILE A 221 6.62 -7.06 11.33
N VAL A 222 7.35 -5.95 11.26
CA VAL A 222 6.86 -4.71 10.62
C VAL A 222 7.97 -4.07 9.80
N PRO A 223 7.65 -3.35 8.71
CA PRO A 223 8.62 -2.53 8.01
C PRO A 223 9.16 -1.40 8.90
N ASN A 224 10.47 -1.16 8.84
CA ASN A 224 11.16 -0.12 9.60
C ASN A 224 10.98 1.27 8.95
N PHE A 225 9.74 1.74 8.81
CA PHE A 225 9.46 3.05 8.22
C PHE A 225 10.10 4.21 9.02
N ALA A 226 10.33 5.33 8.36
CA ALA A 226 10.94 6.51 8.97
C ALA A 226 10.05 7.12 10.07
N ALA A 227 8.73 7.18 9.88
CA ALA A 227 7.82 7.74 10.87
C ALA A 227 7.52 6.76 12.03
N LYS A 228 7.93 5.48 11.91
CA LYS A 228 7.62 4.40 12.85
C LYS A 228 6.11 4.22 13.06
N SER A 229 5.30 4.53 12.05
CA SER A 229 3.85 4.64 12.21
C SER A 229 3.21 3.32 12.66
N VAL A 230 3.59 2.20 12.03
CA VAL A 230 3.10 0.85 12.39
C VAL A 230 3.51 0.48 13.82
N GLU A 231 4.78 0.72 14.19
CA GLU A 231 5.30 0.43 15.52
C GLU A 231 4.57 1.23 16.60
N LYS A 232 4.41 2.54 16.41
CA LYS A 232 3.69 3.43 17.32
C LYS A 232 2.25 2.97 17.50
N SER A 233 1.56 2.60 16.41
CA SER A 233 0.18 2.11 16.45
C SER A 233 0.06 0.74 17.14
N LEU A 234 1.01 -0.17 16.97
CA LEU A 234 1.00 -1.45 17.70
C LEU A 234 1.29 -1.24 19.20
N GLN A 235 2.26 -0.38 19.53
CA GLN A 235 2.58 -0.01 20.90
C GLN A 235 1.40 0.66 21.60
N SER A 236 0.64 1.49 20.88
CA SER A 236 -0.56 2.11 21.42
C SER A 236 -1.63 1.10 21.80
N LEU A 237 -1.78 0.02 21.02
CA LEU A 237 -2.65 -1.10 21.34
C LEU A 237 -2.07 -2.04 22.42
N GLY A 238 -0.91 -1.72 23.00
CA GLY A 238 -0.27 -2.46 24.08
C GLY A 238 0.63 -3.62 23.63
N PHE A 239 0.91 -3.75 22.32
CA PHE A 239 1.86 -4.76 21.83
C PHE A 239 3.30 -4.25 21.96
N LYS A 240 4.12 -4.98 22.72
CA LYS A 240 5.52 -4.61 22.97
C LYS A 240 6.52 -5.45 22.19
N ASN A 241 6.10 -6.62 21.72
CA ASN A 241 6.95 -7.55 20.97
C ASN A 241 6.87 -7.23 19.46
N VAL A 242 7.45 -6.11 19.07
CA VAL A 242 7.46 -5.62 17.69
C VAL A 242 8.89 -5.64 17.16
N HIS A 243 9.09 -6.24 15.99
CA HIS A 243 10.38 -6.38 15.31
C HIS A 243 10.37 -5.57 14.01
N PRO A 244 10.91 -4.34 14.03
CA PRO A 244 11.09 -3.55 12.83
C PRO A 244 12.18 -4.16 11.93
N LEU A 245 11.87 -4.30 10.65
CA LEU A 245 12.75 -4.89 9.65
C LEU A 245 13.25 -3.83 8.67
N GLU A 246 14.56 -3.76 8.52
CA GLU A 246 15.18 -2.93 7.49
C GLU A 246 14.83 -3.44 6.08
N PHE A 247 14.58 -2.52 5.16
CA PHE A 247 14.24 -2.85 3.78
C PHE A 247 15.37 -3.58 3.06
N GLN A 248 15.00 -4.59 2.26
CA GLN A 248 15.92 -5.46 1.50
C GLN A 248 16.93 -6.26 2.35
N GLN A 249 16.77 -6.29 3.68
CA GLN A 249 17.50 -7.22 4.53
C GLN A 249 16.71 -8.52 4.67
N ILE A 250 17.42 -9.64 4.56
CA ILE A 250 16.87 -10.97 4.65
C ILE A 250 16.96 -11.44 6.10
N TYR A 251 15.82 -11.85 6.64
CA TYR A 251 15.65 -12.41 7.98
C TYR A 251 15.09 -13.82 7.88
N GLU A 252 15.14 -14.57 8.98
CA GLU A 252 14.56 -15.91 9.06
C GLU A 252 14.08 -16.24 10.48
N PHE A 253 13.14 -17.19 10.54
CA PHE A 253 12.80 -17.95 11.76
C PHE A 253 13.33 -19.40 11.71
N GLY A 254 14.02 -19.75 10.63
CA GLY A 254 14.66 -21.03 10.34
C GLY A 254 15.02 -21.09 8.85
N SER A 255 15.83 -22.07 8.44
CA SER A 255 16.32 -22.18 7.06
C SER A 255 15.20 -22.37 6.01
N PHE A 256 14.00 -22.75 6.43
CA PHE A 256 12.83 -22.97 5.56
C PHE A 256 11.82 -21.82 5.61
N PHE A 257 12.08 -20.74 6.37
CA PHE A 257 11.20 -19.59 6.45
C PHE A 257 12.04 -18.31 6.52
N GLN A 258 12.36 -17.77 5.35
CA GLN A 258 13.09 -16.51 5.21
C GLN A 258 12.18 -15.42 4.65
N PHE A 259 12.49 -14.16 4.92
CA PHE A 259 11.67 -13.05 4.47
C PHE A 259 12.45 -11.72 4.43
N SER A 260 11.91 -10.79 3.67
CA SER A 260 12.36 -9.40 3.62
C SER A 260 11.16 -8.49 3.37
N VAL A 261 11.25 -7.24 3.79
CA VAL A 261 10.27 -6.20 3.48
C VAL A 261 10.77 -5.30 2.35
N PHE A 262 9.84 -4.85 1.51
CA PHE A 262 10.09 -3.95 0.39
C PHE A 262 9.27 -2.67 0.54
N ALA A 263 9.89 -1.54 0.20
CA ALA A 263 9.26 -0.22 0.20
C ALA A 263 8.78 0.15 -1.21
N PRO A 264 7.70 0.94 -1.34
CA PRO A 264 7.31 1.53 -2.61
C PRO A 264 8.24 2.69 -2.98
N ALA A 265 8.37 2.97 -4.27
CA ALA A 265 9.32 3.98 -4.77
C ALA A 265 8.89 5.44 -4.50
N ASP A 266 7.63 5.67 -4.14
CA ASP A 266 7.08 7.00 -3.85
C ASP A 266 7.25 7.45 -2.40
N GLY A 267 7.79 6.58 -1.54
CA GLY A 267 7.99 6.87 -0.12
C GLY A 267 6.72 6.78 0.74
N THR A 268 5.62 6.23 0.20
CA THR A 268 4.45 5.89 1.02
C THR A 268 4.81 4.80 2.04
N GLU A 269 4.18 4.86 3.23
CA GLU A 269 4.37 3.84 4.27
C GLU A 269 3.45 2.62 4.04
N GLU A 270 3.59 2.01 2.85
CA GLU A 270 2.85 0.84 2.39
C GLU A 270 3.81 -0.24 1.86
N SER A 271 4.18 -1.21 2.68
CA SER A 271 5.21 -2.20 2.33
C SER A 271 4.65 -3.44 1.64
N GLY A 272 5.52 -4.14 0.92
CA GLY A 272 5.32 -5.52 0.49
C GLY A 272 6.22 -6.48 1.25
N LEU A 273 5.88 -7.76 1.21
CA LEU A 273 6.60 -8.84 1.88
C LEU A 273 7.11 -9.85 0.85
N TYR A 274 8.42 -10.07 0.83
CA TYR A 274 9.04 -11.21 0.18
C TYR A 274 9.19 -12.35 1.19
N LEU A 275 8.89 -13.57 0.75
CA LEU A 275 9.02 -14.79 1.51
C LEU A 275 9.80 -15.82 0.68
N CYS A 276 10.75 -16.50 1.32
CA CYS A 276 11.33 -17.75 0.82
C CYS A 276 10.82 -18.88 1.73
N LEU A 277 9.83 -19.63 1.24
CA LEU A 277 9.10 -20.67 1.96
C LEU A 277 9.58 -22.04 1.49
N SER A 278 10.38 -22.72 2.31
CA SER A 278 10.95 -24.02 1.96
C SER A 278 11.65 -24.04 0.59
N GLY A 279 12.32 -22.95 0.19
CA GLY A 279 12.97 -22.83 -1.13
C GLY A 279 12.08 -22.26 -2.24
N HIS A 280 10.83 -21.88 -1.95
CA HIS A 280 9.92 -21.21 -2.89
C HIS A 280 9.87 -19.70 -2.66
N ASP A 281 10.06 -18.93 -3.72
CA ASP A 281 9.91 -17.47 -3.65
C ASP A 281 8.45 -17.05 -3.81
N VAL A 282 7.99 -16.22 -2.89
CA VAL A 282 6.63 -15.69 -2.82
C VAL A 282 6.68 -14.19 -2.54
N ILE A 283 5.83 -13.44 -3.21
CA ILE A 283 5.62 -12.01 -2.93
C ILE A 283 4.18 -11.79 -2.49
N VAL A 284 4.01 -11.07 -1.38
CA VAL A 284 2.73 -10.56 -0.90
C VAL A 284 2.75 -9.04 -0.98
N ASN A 285 1.97 -8.48 -1.90
CA ASN A 285 1.87 -7.05 -2.16
C ASN A 285 0.41 -6.59 -2.15
N ALA A 286 -0.11 -6.30 -0.97
CA ALA A 286 -1.51 -5.87 -0.85
C ALA A 286 -1.73 -4.46 -1.41
N TYR A 287 -0.75 -3.56 -1.35
CA TYR A 287 -1.00 -2.15 -1.69
C TYR A 287 0.19 -1.35 -2.23
N GLY A 288 1.41 -1.88 -2.19
CA GLY A 288 2.57 -1.19 -2.74
C GLY A 288 2.43 -1.02 -4.25
N GLY A 289 2.27 0.22 -4.72
CA GLY A 289 2.12 0.54 -6.15
C GLY A 289 3.37 0.14 -6.95
N TYR A 290 4.39 0.97 -6.91
CA TYR A 290 5.68 0.68 -7.52
C TYR A 290 6.63 -0.01 -6.52
N LEU A 291 6.23 -1.19 -6.04
CA LEU A 291 6.93 -1.93 -4.98
C LEU A 291 8.39 -2.22 -5.37
N ASN A 292 9.32 -1.78 -4.52
CA ASN A 292 10.77 -1.86 -4.71
C ASN A 292 11.27 -1.37 -6.08
N SER A 293 10.57 -0.41 -6.68
CA SER A 293 10.83 0.04 -8.06
C SER A 293 10.79 -1.09 -9.11
N PHE A 294 9.98 -2.13 -8.86
CA PHE A 294 9.94 -3.39 -9.62
C PHE A 294 11.28 -4.15 -9.73
N ASN A 295 12.26 -3.82 -8.87
CA ASN A 295 13.42 -4.66 -8.65
C ASN A 295 13.00 -5.79 -7.70
N LEU A 296 12.43 -6.86 -8.26
CA LEU A 296 11.85 -7.97 -7.50
C LEU A 296 12.49 -9.29 -7.96
N PRO A 297 12.52 -10.33 -7.10
CA PRO A 297 12.92 -11.67 -7.53
C PRO A 297 12.05 -12.19 -8.69
N SER A 298 12.67 -12.91 -9.61
CA SER A 298 11.98 -13.59 -10.72
C SER A 298 11.67 -15.06 -10.41
N ASP A 299 10.91 -15.69 -11.29
CA ASP A 299 10.55 -17.11 -11.24
C ASP A 299 9.81 -17.49 -9.95
N LEU A 300 8.92 -16.60 -9.52
CA LEU A 300 8.14 -16.77 -8.28
C LEU A 300 7.27 -18.02 -8.34
N THR A 301 7.11 -18.68 -7.21
CA THR A 301 6.06 -19.70 -7.06
C THR A 301 4.70 -19.03 -6.95
N LEU A 302 4.57 -17.98 -6.14
CA LEU A 302 3.30 -17.30 -5.91
C LEU A 302 3.48 -15.78 -5.83
N LEU A 303 2.67 -15.06 -6.60
CA LEU A 303 2.47 -13.62 -6.48
C LEU A 303 1.07 -13.34 -5.92
N CYS A 304 1.02 -12.85 -4.68
CA CYS A 304 -0.19 -12.30 -4.09
C CYS A 304 -0.20 -10.78 -4.29
N THR A 305 -1.16 -10.24 -5.05
CA THR A 305 -1.21 -8.79 -5.33
C THR A 305 -2.64 -8.23 -5.32
N ALA A 306 -2.81 -6.95 -5.01
CA ALA A 306 -4.07 -6.26 -5.27
C ALA A 306 -4.39 -6.20 -6.76
N PHE A 307 -5.68 -6.31 -7.08
CA PHE A 307 -6.17 -6.25 -8.46
C PHE A 307 -7.49 -5.49 -8.62
N SER A 308 -8.40 -5.62 -7.65
CA SER A 308 -9.77 -5.11 -7.75
C SER A 308 -9.90 -3.58 -7.76
N GLY A 309 -8.82 -2.82 -7.58
CA GLY A 309 -8.87 -1.37 -7.54
C GLY A 309 -9.04 -0.85 -6.11
N GLY A 310 -7.96 -0.92 -5.32
CA GLY A 310 -7.96 -0.53 -3.91
C GLY A 310 -8.72 0.78 -3.68
N THR A 311 -9.44 0.86 -2.57
CA THR A 311 -10.27 2.04 -2.33
C THR A 311 -9.41 3.19 -1.82
N SER A 312 -9.48 4.32 -2.51
CA SER A 312 -8.86 5.58 -2.11
C SER A 312 -9.93 6.68 -2.13
N GLY A 313 -9.72 7.74 -1.34
CA GLY A 313 -10.60 8.91 -1.42
C GLY A 313 -10.52 9.61 -2.79
N PHE A 314 -9.46 9.40 -3.57
CA PHE A 314 -9.38 9.91 -4.93
C PHE A 314 -10.09 8.95 -5.92
N PRO A 315 -10.90 9.45 -6.86
CA PRO A 315 -11.20 10.87 -7.11
C PRO A 315 -12.45 11.38 -6.37
N PHE A 316 -13.24 10.52 -5.73
CA PHE A 316 -14.60 10.85 -5.26
C PHE A 316 -14.68 11.83 -4.09
N CYS A 317 -13.60 11.97 -3.31
CA CYS A 317 -13.47 12.98 -2.28
C CYS A 317 -12.97 14.33 -2.82
N ILE A 318 -12.66 14.45 -4.11
CA ILE A 318 -12.07 15.66 -4.71
C ILE A 318 -13.15 16.44 -5.47
N ASN A 319 -13.64 17.51 -4.87
CA ASN A 319 -14.65 18.40 -5.44
C ASN A 319 -14.09 19.38 -6.48
N ASN A 320 -12.78 19.33 -6.76
CA ASN A 320 -12.21 20.02 -7.92
C ASN A 320 -12.64 19.39 -9.26
N TYR A 321 -13.20 18.18 -9.23
CA TYR A 321 -13.65 17.45 -10.42
C TYR A 321 -15.16 17.30 -10.40
N ASP A 322 -15.78 17.45 -11.57
CA ASP A 322 -17.16 17.02 -11.78
C ASP A 322 -17.28 15.49 -11.78
N GLU A 323 -18.51 14.98 -11.63
CA GLU A 323 -18.77 13.54 -11.55
C GLU A 323 -18.27 12.78 -12.78
N ALA A 324 -18.41 13.37 -13.98
CA ALA A 324 -17.95 12.76 -15.23
C ALA A 324 -16.41 12.57 -15.22
N THR A 325 -15.67 13.57 -14.75
CA THR A 325 -14.22 13.49 -14.59
C THR A 325 -13.85 12.50 -13.50
N GLN A 326 -14.55 12.49 -12.36
CA GLN A 326 -14.31 11.50 -11.30
C GLN A 326 -14.49 10.07 -11.82
N LYS A 327 -15.57 9.78 -12.56
CA LYS A 327 -15.80 8.47 -13.18
C LYS A 327 -14.67 8.09 -14.15
N ARG A 328 -14.24 9.02 -15.01
CA ARG A 328 -13.13 8.79 -15.95
C ARG A 328 -11.81 8.52 -15.22
N LEU A 329 -11.50 9.29 -14.18
CA LEU A 329 -10.29 9.11 -13.37
C LEU A 329 -10.30 7.76 -12.65
N HIS A 330 -11.45 7.35 -12.10
CA HIS A 330 -11.61 6.04 -11.48
C HIS A 330 -11.44 4.90 -12.49
N ALA A 331 -12.02 5.01 -13.68
CA ALA A 331 -11.83 4.03 -14.75
C ALA A 331 -10.35 3.89 -15.17
N ASN A 332 -9.63 5.01 -15.30
CA ASN A 332 -8.19 4.98 -15.57
C ASN A 332 -7.39 4.33 -14.42
N HIS A 333 -7.80 4.57 -13.17
CA HIS A 333 -7.17 3.94 -12.01
C HIS A 333 -7.34 2.41 -12.04
N LEU A 334 -8.54 1.93 -12.37
CA LEU A 334 -8.81 0.50 -12.53
C LEU A 334 -8.00 -0.14 -13.68
N GLU A 335 -7.83 0.56 -14.80
CA GLU A 335 -6.93 0.13 -15.89
C GLU A 335 -5.47 0.07 -15.42
N GLY A 336 -5.06 0.99 -14.55
CA GLY A 336 -3.73 0.99 -13.92
C GLY A 336 -3.42 -0.32 -13.18
N PHE A 337 -4.37 -0.88 -12.44
CA PHE A 337 -4.18 -2.19 -11.77
C PHE A 337 -4.01 -3.36 -12.76
N LYS A 338 -4.68 -3.31 -13.92
CA LYS A 338 -4.50 -4.31 -14.97
C LYS A 338 -3.09 -4.26 -15.55
N ARG A 339 -2.60 -3.05 -15.85
CA ARG A 339 -1.23 -2.82 -16.33
C ARG A 339 -0.17 -3.18 -15.32
N GLN A 340 -0.44 -2.90 -14.06
CA GLN A 340 0.43 -3.31 -12.96
C GLN A 340 0.52 -4.83 -12.87
N LEU A 341 -0.60 -5.56 -12.98
CA LEU A 341 -0.59 -7.02 -13.01
C LEU A 341 0.21 -7.56 -14.21
N GLU A 342 0.00 -7.02 -15.42
CA GLU A 342 0.79 -7.39 -16.60
C GLU A 342 2.29 -7.20 -16.35
N THR A 343 2.68 -6.02 -15.84
CA THR A 343 4.08 -5.69 -15.55
C THR A 343 4.68 -6.62 -14.49
N LEU A 344 3.93 -6.94 -13.43
CA LEU A 344 4.39 -7.85 -12.38
C LEU A 344 4.54 -9.27 -12.91
N ILE A 345 3.64 -9.76 -13.77
CA ILE A 345 3.77 -11.08 -14.40
C ILE A 345 5.01 -11.12 -15.30
N GLU A 346 5.24 -10.09 -16.11
CA GLU A 346 6.40 -10.02 -17.01
C GLU A 346 7.73 -9.97 -16.26
N THR A 347 7.79 -9.18 -15.18
CA THR A 347 9.03 -8.97 -14.40
C THR A 347 9.32 -10.12 -13.44
N THR A 348 8.30 -10.69 -12.80
CA THR A 348 8.48 -11.71 -11.75
C THR A 348 8.23 -13.14 -12.22
N LYS A 349 7.64 -13.34 -13.41
CA LYS A 349 7.35 -14.65 -14.03
C LYS A 349 6.74 -15.66 -13.05
N PRO A 350 5.63 -15.34 -12.37
CA PRO A 350 5.08 -16.18 -11.34
C PRO A 350 4.40 -17.42 -11.93
N ALA A 351 4.56 -18.57 -11.28
CA ALA A 351 3.78 -19.77 -11.60
C ALA A 351 2.30 -19.60 -11.23
N TYR A 352 2.02 -18.93 -10.12
CA TYR A 352 0.67 -18.65 -9.63
C TYR A 352 0.50 -17.18 -9.25
N VAL A 353 -0.68 -16.63 -9.54
CA VAL A 353 -1.12 -15.32 -9.08
C VAL A 353 -2.38 -15.50 -8.25
N MET A 354 -2.41 -14.91 -7.05
CA MET A 354 -3.62 -14.81 -6.22
C MET A 354 -3.98 -13.35 -5.99
N PRO A 355 -5.17 -12.87 -6.38
CA PRO A 355 -5.61 -11.54 -6.02
C PRO A 355 -5.89 -11.49 -4.52
N ILE A 356 -5.29 -10.52 -3.83
CA ILE A 356 -5.56 -10.20 -2.43
C ILE A 356 -6.01 -8.75 -2.30
N ALA A 357 -6.17 -8.25 -1.06
CA ALA A 357 -6.78 -6.96 -0.77
C ALA A 357 -8.13 -6.82 -1.52
N THR A 358 -8.94 -7.88 -1.41
CA THR A 358 -10.24 -7.99 -2.08
C THR A 358 -11.16 -6.82 -1.70
N PRO A 359 -12.17 -6.48 -2.52
CA PRO A 359 -13.00 -5.31 -2.25
C PRO A 359 -13.55 -5.23 -0.83
N TYR A 360 -13.59 -4.00 -0.30
CA TYR A 360 -14.44 -3.66 0.83
C TYR A 360 -15.52 -2.69 0.37
N ASN A 361 -16.70 -2.77 0.98
CA ASN A 361 -17.90 -2.08 0.56
C ASN A 361 -18.26 -0.94 1.51
N GLN A 362 -18.82 0.14 0.95
CA GLN A 362 -19.44 1.23 1.69
C GLN A 362 -20.88 0.85 2.01
N GLU A 363 -21.10 0.04 3.05
CA GLU A 363 -22.43 -0.53 3.34
C GLU A 363 -23.36 0.40 4.12
N ALA A 364 -22.84 1.45 4.76
CA ALA A 364 -23.68 2.44 5.45
C ALA A 364 -24.53 3.24 4.45
N GLU A 365 -25.79 3.53 4.80
CA GLU A 365 -26.74 4.23 3.93
C GLU A 365 -26.18 5.59 3.46
N ARG A 366 -25.57 6.33 4.38
CA ARG A 366 -24.94 7.65 4.12
C ARG A 366 -23.79 7.62 3.10
N ASP A 367 -23.29 6.44 2.74
CA ASP A 367 -22.20 6.26 1.76
C ASP A 367 -22.70 5.56 0.47
N GLY A 368 -24.01 5.42 0.28
CA GLY A 368 -24.62 4.74 -0.87
C GLY A 368 -24.20 5.30 -2.24
N ALA A 369 -24.03 6.62 -2.35
CA ALA A 369 -23.53 7.24 -3.59
C ALA A 369 -22.09 6.79 -3.92
N ILE A 370 -21.22 6.67 -2.92
CA ILE A 370 -19.86 6.18 -3.11
C ILE A 370 -19.87 4.70 -3.47
N LYS A 371 -20.70 3.89 -2.82
CA LYS A 371 -20.87 2.47 -3.14
C LYS A 371 -21.22 2.26 -4.62
N ALA A 372 -22.07 3.11 -5.19
CA ALA A 372 -22.46 3.04 -6.60
C ALA A 372 -21.34 3.48 -7.56
N LEU A 373 -20.48 4.42 -7.16
CA LEU A 373 -19.42 4.98 -7.99
C LEU A 373 -18.10 4.21 -7.92
N ASN A 374 -17.76 3.64 -6.77
CA ASN A 374 -16.50 2.96 -6.48
C ASN A 374 -16.45 1.53 -7.04
N LEU A 375 -16.56 1.43 -8.37
CA LEU A 375 -16.51 0.17 -9.11
C LEU A 375 -15.17 -0.55 -8.92
N LYS A 376 -15.16 -1.88 -9.13
CA LYS A 376 -13.99 -2.75 -8.92
C LYS A 376 -13.72 -3.61 -10.14
N ASN A 377 -12.45 -3.94 -10.38
CA ASN A 377 -12.09 -4.94 -11.40
C ASN A 377 -12.56 -6.32 -10.96
N SER A 378 -13.10 -7.08 -11.91
CA SER A 378 -13.57 -8.45 -11.66
C SER A 378 -12.41 -9.45 -11.73
N PHE A 379 -12.41 -10.50 -10.91
CA PHE A 379 -11.37 -11.53 -10.98
C PHE A 379 -11.28 -12.24 -12.34
N LYS A 380 -12.38 -12.25 -13.12
CA LYS A 380 -12.38 -12.76 -14.50
C LYS A 380 -11.40 -12.02 -15.41
N GLU A 381 -11.28 -10.70 -15.25
CA GLU A 381 -10.33 -9.91 -16.04
C GLU A 381 -8.88 -10.24 -15.67
N GLY A 382 -8.59 -10.44 -14.37
CA GLY A 382 -7.25 -10.85 -13.91
C GLY A 382 -6.87 -12.25 -14.38
N GLN A 383 -7.84 -13.18 -14.36
CA GLN A 383 -7.68 -14.51 -14.95
C GLN A 383 -7.36 -14.42 -16.45
N GLN A 384 -8.09 -13.59 -17.20
CA GLN A 384 -7.87 -13.42 -18.64
C GLN A 384 -6.48 -12.86 -18.97
N ILE A 385 -5.94 -11.97 -18.13
CA ILE A 385 -4.56 -11.48 -18.26
C ILE A 385 -3.55 -12.63 -18.11
N CYS A 386 -3.70 -13.46 -17.07
CA CYS A 386 -2.82 -14.62 -16.83
C CYS A 386 -2.90 -15.66 -17.97
N GLU A 387 -4.11 -15.93 -18.48
CA GLU A 387 -4.34 -16.83 -19.61
C GLU A 387 -3.70 -16.30 -20.90
N THR A 388 -3.82 -15.00 -21.16
CA THR A 388 -3.23 -14.34 -22.33
C THR A 388 -1.70 -14.43 -22.27
N PHE A 389 -1.11 -14.11 -21.12
CA PHE A 389 0.34 -14.27 -20.91
C PHE A 389 0.81 -15.72 -21.09
N SER A 390 0.06 -16.68 -20.56
CA SER A 390 0.40 -18.11 -20.66
C SER A 390 0.37 -18.62 -22.11
N ARG A 391 -0.52 -18.08 -22.96
CA ARG A 391 -0.58 -18.43 -24.39
C ARG A 391 0.67 -17.98 -25.15
N SER A 392 1.23 -16.81 -24.81
CA SER A 392 2.47 -16.30 -25.40
C SER A 392 3.74 -16.90 -24.77
N HIS A 393 3.66 -17.40 -23.53
CA HIS A 393 4.81 -17.95 -22.78
C HIS A 393 4.61 -19.42 -22.38
N ARG A 394 4.33 -20.30 -23.34
CA ARG A 394 3.95 -21.71 -23.09
C ARG A 394 4.91 -22.52 -22.20
N LYS A 395 6.19 -22.13 -22.13
CA LYS A 395 7.21 -22.81 -21.30
C LYS A 395 7.12 -22.44 -19.81
N GLN A 396 6.46 -21.32 -19.48
CA GLN A 396 6.29 -20.80 -18.13
C GLN A 396 4.87 -20.20 -17.99
N PRO A 397 3.82 -21.03 -17.96
CA PRO A 397 2.46 -20.53 -17.80
C PRO A 397 2.23 -19.97 -16.40
N THR A 398 1.39 -18.95 -16.30
CA THR A 398 0.94 -18.33 -15.05
C THR A 398 -0.52 -18.69 -14.80
N LYS A 399 -0.81 -19.28 -13.65
CA LYS A 399 -2.16 -19.70 -13.25
C LYS A 399 -2.78 -18.69 -12.28
N TRP A 400 -4.03 -18.34 -12.51
CA TRP A 400 -4.80 -17.51 -11.58
C TRP A 400 -5.47 -18.39 -10.51
N LEU A 401 -5.30 -18.02 -9.24
CA LEU A 401 -5.93 -18.66 -8.09
C LEU A 401 -7.07 -17.78 -7.58
N ILE A 402 -8.23 -18.37 -7.32
CA ILE A 402 -9.36 -17.65 -6.73
C ILE A 402 -9.21 -17.65 -5.20
N PRO A 403 -9.26 -16.50 -4.53
CA PRO A 403 -9.17 -16.43 -3.08
C PRO A 403 -10.47 -16.93 -2.44
N GLU A 404 -10.40 -18.06 -1.74
CA GLU A 404 -11.51 -18.65 -1.00
C GLU A 404 -11.06 -18.96 0.44
N ASP A 405 -11.85 -18.54 1.43
CA ASP A 405 -11.54 -18.70 2.85
C ASP A 405 -11.70 -20.13 3.35
N SER A 406 -12.45 -20.95 2.63
CA SER A 406 -12.56 -22.40 2.87
C SER A 406 -11.47 -23.22 2.18
N LEU A 407 -10.58 -22.64 1.40
CA LEU A 407 -9.62 -23.39 0.59
C LEU A 407 -8.20 -23.27 1.14
N THR A 408 -7.61 -24.39 1.52
CA THR A 408 -6.17 -24.45 1.84
C THR A 408 -5.41 -24.94 0.62
N LEU A 409 -4.33 -24.23 0.31
CA LEU A 409 -3.41 -24.52 -0.80
C LEU A 409 -2.08 -25.00 -0.23
N GLU A 410 -1.63 -26.19 -0.62
CA GLU A 410 -0.31 -26.73 -0.31
C GLU A 410 0.52 -26.80 -1.58
N PHE A 411 1.54 -25.95 -1.65
CA PHE A 411 2.51 -25.92 -2.73
C PHE A 411 3.61 -26.92 -2.42
N LYS A 412 3.86 -27.79 -3.38
CA LYS A 412 4.94 -28.79 -3.38
C LYS A 412 5.98 -28.38 -4.41
N GLU A 413 7.07 -29.15 -4.50
CA GLU A 413 8.17 -28.87 -5.43
C GLU A 413 7.70 -28.55 -6.87
N ASN A 414 6.78 -29.37 -7.42
CA ASN A 414 6.29 -29.25 -8.80
C ASN A 414 4.75 -29.33 -8.92
N ASP A 415 4.02 -29.25 -7.81
CA ASP A 415 2.57 -29.45 -7.79
C ASP A 415 1.86 -28.53 -6.78
N LEU A 416 0.54 -28.40 -6.93
CA LEU A 416 -0.33 -27.67 -6.02
C LEU A 416 -1.48 -28.60 -5.59
N VAL A 417 -1.49 -28.96 -4.32
CA VAL A 417 -2.59 -29.71 -3.69
C VAL A 417 -3.53 -28.74 -3.01
N GLN A 418 -4.83 -29.00 -3.05
CA GLN A 418 -5.83 -28.17 -2.40
C GLN A 418 -6.92 -29.02 -1.75
N TRP A 419 -7.47 -28.55 -0.63
CA TRP A 419 -8.62 -29.16 0.03
C TRP A 419 -9.50 -28.10 0.67
N ARG A 420 -10.78 -28.47 0.89
CA ARG A 420 -11.73 -27.61 1.58
C ARG A 420 -11.69 -27.85 3.09
N GLU A 421 -11.66 -26.76 3.83
CA GLU A 421 -11.78 -26.70 5.26
C GLU A 421 -13.25 -26.57 5.66
N ASP A 422 -13.62 -27.17 6.78
CA ASP A 422 -14.90 -26.89 7.41
C ASP A 422 -14.84 -25.49 8.06
N ILE A 423 -15.81 -24.64 7.72
CA ILE A 423 -15.81 -23.23 8.15
C ILE A 423 -17.14 -22.78 8.73
N HIS A 424 -17.05 -21.95 9.75
CA HIS A 424 -18.19 -21.37 10.44
C HIS A 424 -18.18 -19.86 10.28
N THR A 425 -18.94 -19.36 9.30
CA THR A 425 -19.04 -17.92 8.99
C THR A 425 -19.57 -17.12 10.18
N LEU A 426 -18.94 -15.99 10.45
CA LEU A 426 -19.34 -15.05 11.49
C LEU A 426 -20.54 -14.20 11.03
N LYS A 427 -21.26 -13.63 12.00
CA LYS A 427 -22.36 -12.70 11.69
C LYS A 427 -21.77 -11.42 11.10
N LYS A 428 -22.35 -10.94 9.99
CA LYS A 428 -22.03 -9.62 9.44
C LYS A 428 -22.37 -8.50 10.41
N GLU A 429 -21.58 -7.44 10.33
CA GLU A 429 -21.75 -6.19 11.04
C GLU A 429 -23.06 -5.49 10.66
N THR A 430 -23.52 -4.58 11.52
CA THR A 430 -24.65 -3.68 11.24
C THR A 430 -24.10 -2.26 11.05
N PRO A 431 -23.98 -1.77 9.81
CA PRO A 431 -23.31 -0.50 9.54
C PRO A 431 -23.86 0.70 10.32
N GLN A 432 -25.19 0.77 10.47
CA GLN A 432 -25.84 1.87 11.20
C GLN A 432 -25.38 1.95 12.66
N SER A 433 -25.14 0.81 13.32
CA SER A 433 -24.68 0.79 14.71
C SER A 433 -23.32 1.46 14.89
N TYR A 434 -22.44 1.42 13.87
CA TYR A 434 -21.17 2.13 13.91
C TYR A 434 -21.35 3.63 13.68
N VAL A 435 -22.23 4.03 12.76
CA VAL A 435 -22.57 5.44 12.55
C VAL A 435 -23.13 6.06 13.84
N ASP A 436 -24.07 5.36 14.48
CA ASP A 436 -24.67 5.78 15.75
C ASP A 436 -23.63 5.85 16.88
N PHE A 437 -22.71 4.88 16.94
CA PHE A 437 -21.61 4.88 17.89
C PHE A 437 -20.76 6.14 17.77
N TYR A 438 -20.27 6.47 16.57
CA TYR A 438 -19.43 7.65 16.38
C TYR A 438 -20.18 8.94 16.71
N THR A 439 -21.42 9.05 16.23
CA THR A 439 -22.28 10.21 16.45
C THR A 439 -22.55 10.46 17.93
N LYS A 440 -22.77 9.39 18.70
CA LYS A 440 -23.02 9.47 20.15
C LYS A 440 -21.73 9.70 20.95
N LYS A 441 -20.63 9.09 20.55
CA LYS A 441 -19.39 9.06 21.33
C LYS A 441 -18.53 10.31 21.15
N PHE A 442 -18.51 10.89 19.96
CA PHE A 442 -17.59 11.96 19.61
C PHE A 442 -18.32 13.24 19.23
N THR A 443 -18.11 14.29 20.02
CA THR A 443 -18.65 15.63 19.78
C THR A 443 -17.54 16.55 19.30
N TYR A 444 -17.75 17.23 18.18
CA TYR A 444 -16.76 18.16 17.62
C TYR A 444 -16.60 19.40 18.49
N ASN A 445 -15.34 19.75 18.78
CA ASN A 445 -14.94 20.96 19.47
C ASN A 445 -13.86 21.71 18.65
N PRO A 446 -14.12 22.95 18.20
CA PRO A 446 -13.15 23.70 17.40
C PRO A 446 -11.89 24.08 18.19
N THR A 447 -11.98 24.23 19.51
CA THR A 447 -10.82 24.57 20.37
C THR A 447 -9.86 23.39 20.44
N GLU A 448 -10.36 22.18 20.64
CA GLU A 448 -9.55 20.95 20.64
C GLU A 448 -8.87 20.71 19.29
N LEU A 449 -9.56 20.98 18.18
CA LEU A 449 -8.94 20.94 16.86
C LEU A 449 -7.80 21.97 16.74
N ILE A 450 -8.01 23.21 17.19
CA ILE A 450 -6.97 24.25 17.14
C ILE A 450 -5.75 23.84 17.97
N GLU A 451 -5.95 23.29 19.17
CA GLU A 451 -4.88 22.78 20.03
C GLU A 451 -4.14 21.63 19.36
N TYR A 452 -4.86 20.63 18.85
CA TYR A 452 -4.29 19.51 18.10
C TYR A 452 -3.41 19.97 16.92
N LEU A 453 -3.88 20.94 16.15
CA LEU A 453 -3.15 21.45 14.99
C LEU A 453 -1.90 22.26 15.40
N LYS A 454 -1.96 23.00 16.51
CA LYS A 454 -0.77 23.68 17.08
C LYS A 454 0.26 22.67 17.58
N ASP A 455 -0.19 21.68 18.33
CA ASP A 455 0.65 20.67 18.97
C ASP A 455 1.32 19.73 17.95
N SER A 456 0.71 19.56 16.77
CA SER A 456 1.32 18.83 15.65
C SER A 456 2.68 19.39 15.23
N GLY A 457 2.92 20.68 15.41
CA GLY A 457 4.15 21.35 14.98
C GLY A 457 4.33 21.43 13.45
N TYR A 458 3.30 21.10 12.65
CA TYR A 458 3.37 21.17 11.20
C TYR A 458 3.59 22.61 10.71
N LYS A 459 4.59 22.80 9.83
CA LYS A 459 4.95 24.10 9.25
C LYS A 459 5.11 23.96 7.74
N ALA A 460 4.31 24.72 6.98
CA ALA A 460 4.38 24.77 5.52
C ALA A 460 3.71 26.05 5.02
N LYS A 461 4.04 26.50 3.79
CA LYS A 461 3.25 27.53 3.09
C LYS A 461 1.91 26.96 2.61
N GLN A 462 1.06 26.63 3.56
CA GLN A 462 -0.20 25.95 3.34
C GLN A 462 -1.28 26.46 4.30
N ILE A 463 -2.48 26.64 3.76
CA ILE A 463 -3.67 26.99 4.52
C ILE A 463 -4.67 25.84 4.39
N VAL A 464 -5.10 25.28 5.51
CA VAL A 464 -6.11 24.22 5.55
C VAL A 464 -7.32 24.73 6.32
N THR A 465 -8.50 24.65 5.71
CA THR A 465 -9.77 25.02 6.34
C THR A 465 -10.59 23.77 6.58
N PHE A 466 -10.84 23.45 7.84
CA PHE A 466 -11.67 22.33 8.28
C PHE A 466 -13.11 22.81 8.42
N VAL A 467 -14.00 22.26 7.59
CA VAL A 467 -15.41 22.66 7.50
C VAL A 467 -16.28 21.50 7.97
N PRO A 468 -16.83 21.53 9.19
CA PRO A 468 -17.72 20.48 9.67
C PRO A 468 -19.05 20.49 8.91
N MET A 469 -19.37 19.39 8.23
CA MET A 469 -20.57 19.25 7.40
C MET A 469 -21.55 18.22 7.97
N ASN A 470 -22.83 18.34 7.61
CA ASN A 470 -23.80 17.27 7.81
C ASN A 470 -23.42 16.00 7.01
N GLU A 471 -24.14 14.91 7.25
CA GLU A 471 -23.82 13.59 6.67
C GLU A 471 -23.76 13.56 5.14
N THR A 472 -24.57 14.39 4.47
CA THR A 472 -24.67 14.53 3.01
C THR A 472 -23.68 15.53 2.39
N PHE A 473 -22.88 16.23 3.21
CA PHE A 473 -21.96 17.30 2.77
C PHE A 473 -22.63 18.51 2.11
N GLU A 474 -23.89 18.80 2.45
CA GLU A 474 -24.68 19.90 1.88
C GLU A 474 -24.68 21.16 2.75
N ARG A 475 -24.56 21.02 4.08
CA ARG A 475 -24.67 22.12 5.04
C ARG A 475 -23.56 22.08 6.09
N VAL A 476 -23.02 23.26 6.42
CA VAL A 476 -22.10 23.45 7.57
C VAL A 476 -22.89 23.32 8.87
N VAL A 477 -22.41 22.50 9.81
CA VAL A 477 -23.15 22.18 11.06
C VAL A 477 -22.42 22.57 12.34
N ALA A 478 -21.16 23.00 12.26
CA ALA A 478 -20.38 23.45 13.41
C ALA A 478 -19.33 24.51 13.01
N PRO A 479 -18.69 25.19 13.98
CA PRO A 479 -17.70 26.23 13.69
C PRO A 479 -16.55 25.75 12.79
N ILE A 480 -16.13 26.61 11.85
CA ILE A 480 -15.07 26.30 10.87
C ILE A 480 -13.73 26.74 11.43
N VAL A 481 -12.72 25.88 11.35
CA VAL A 481 -11.35 26.21 11.74
C VAL A 481 -10.48 26.40 10.51
N GLN A 482 -9.85 27.56 10.38
CA GLN A 482 -8.84 27.83 9.36
C GLN A 482 -7.45 27.87 10.01
N ALA A 483 -6.57 27.00 9.52
CA ALA A 483 -5.20 26.84 9.95
C ALA A 483 -4.26 27.36 8.85
N ASN A 484 -3.56 28.45 9.11
CA ASN A 484 -2.44 28.90 8.30
C ASN A 484 -1.14 28.38 8.93
N PHE A 485 -0.60 27.31 8.34
CA PHE A 485 0.64 26.69 8.82
C PHE A 485 1.90 27.48 8.46
N GLY A 486 1.81 28.50 7.61
CA GLY A 486 2.93 29.38 7.28
C GLY A 486 3.13 30.44 8.35
N THR A 487 2.03 31.08 8.78
CA THR A 487 2.02 32.11 9.83
C THR A 487 1.70 31.55 11.22
N GLN A 488 1.50 30.23 11.34
CA GLN A 488 1.13 29.54 12.57
C GLN A 488 -0.11 30.17 13.23
N THR A 489 -1.09 30.54 12.41
CA THR A 489 -2.32 31.20 12.84
C THR A 489 -3.50 30.25 12.68
N PHE A 490 -4.24 30.03 13.76
CA PHE A 490 -5.35 29.09 13.83
C PHE A 490 -6.56 29.80 14.41
N ARG A 491 -7.64 29.92 13.63
CA ARG A 491 -8.80 30.75 14.01
C ARG A 491 -10.10 30.11 13.56
N ILE A 492 -11.15 30.38 14.34
CA ILE A 492 -12.53 30.12 13.93
C ILE A 492 -12.93 31.22 12.95
N VAL A 493 -13.51 30.84 11.80
CA VAL A 493 -13.87 31.78 10.73
C VAL A 493 -15.30 31.54 10.23
N PRO A 494 -16.04 32.56 9.77
CA PRO A 494 -17.30 32.35 9.07
C PRO A 494 -17.07 31.81 7.65
N VAL A 495 -18.10 31.17 7.06
CA VAL A 495 -18.06 30.59 5.70
C VAL A 495 -17.57 31.58 4.64
N ARG A 496 -17.99 32.85 4.74
CA ARG A 496 -17.66 33.90 3.77
C ARG A 496 -16.19 34.30 3.73
N THR A 497 -15.40 33.93 4.74
CA THR A 497 -13.96 34.26 4.82
C THR A 497 -13.06 33.05 4.59
N ILE A 498 -13.60 31.91 4.11
CA ILE A 498 -12.79 30.76 3.75
C ILE A 498 -11.84 31.14 2.61
N ILE A 499 -10.54 30.90 2.82
CA ILE A 499 -9.49 31.16 1.84
C ILE A 499 -9.41 29.94 0.93
N LYS A 500 -9.94 30.07 -0.28
CA LYS A 500 -9.87 29.02 -1.31
C LYS A 500 -8.62 29.10 -2.16
N GLN A 501 -8.00 30.27 -2.28
CA GLN A 501 -6.75 30.50 -3.02
C GLN A 501 -5.97 31.62 -2.34
N GLN A 502 -4.64 31.50 -2.33
CA GLN A 502 -3.75 32.56 -1.86
C GLN A 502 -2.40 32.42 -2.57
N GLU A 503 -1.89 33.53 -3.10
CA GLU A 503 -0.61 33.55 -3.80
C GLU A 503 0.53 33.06 -2.90
N GLY A 504 1.39 32.18 -3.44
CA GLY A 504 2.51 31.59 -2.71
C GLY A 504 2.12 30.55 -1.65
N TYR A 505 0.83 30.23 -1.50
CA TYR A 505 0.32 29.23 -0.57
C TYR A 505 -0.44 28.13 -1.31
N ARG A 506 -0.33 26.90 -0.81
CA ARG A 506 -1.31 25.84 -1.11
C ARG A 506 -2.53 26.04 -0.22
N THR A 507 -3.72 25.84 -0.76
CA THR A 507 -4.96 25.91 0.01
C THR A 507 -5.71 24.60 -0.11
N LEU A 508 -6.26 24.12 1.01
CA LEU A 508 -7.10 22.93 1.10
C LEU A 508 -8.33 23.26 1.95
N VAL A 509 -9.52 23.16 1.37
CA VAL A 509 -10.78 23.18 2.11
C VAL A 509 -11.22 21.74 2.31
N LEU A 510 -11.16 21.28 3.55
CA LEU A 510 -11.51 19.93 3.97
C LEU A 510 -12.88 19.95 4.63
N LYS A 511 -13.92 19.64 3.85
CA LYS A 511 -15.28 19.42 4.34
C LYS A 511 -15.34 18.03 4.97
N VAL A 512 -15.73 17.89 6.22
CA VAL A 512 -15.60 16.63 6.97
C VAL A 512 -16.75 16.45 7.94
N ARG A 513 -17.13 15.19 8.18
CA ARG A 513 -18.16 14.85 9.17
C ARG A 513 -17.63 15.13 10.60
N PRO A 514 -18.33 15.92 11.42
CA PRO A 514 -17.81 16.43 12.70
C PRO A 514 -17.44 15.33 13.69
N GLU A 515 -18.24 14.28 13.81
CA GLU A 515 -18.01 13.16 14.72
C GLU A 515 -16.74 12.38 14.36
N ILE A 516 -16.44 12.29 13.07
CA ILE A 516 -15.24 11.62 12.56
C ILE A 516 -14.01 12.47 12.81
N LEU A 517 -14.09 13.78 12.54
CA LEU A 517 -12.99 14.70 12.83
C LEU A 517 -12.68 14.72 14.34
N ALA A 518 -13.71 14.73 15.18
CA ALA A 518 -13.57 14.65 16.63
C ALA A 518 -12.90 13.34 17.08
N CYS A 519 -13.30 12.19 16.51
CA CYS A 519 -12.67 10.90 16.76
C CYS A 519 -11.17 10.91 16.39
N ILE A 520 -10.84 11.44 15.21
CA ILE A 520 -9.46 11.53 14.74
C ILE A 520 -8.62 12.43 15.67
N VAL A 521 -9.12 13.61 16.02
CA VAL A 521 -8.42 14.57 16.89
C VAL A 521 -8.22 14.02 18.30
N SER A 522 -9.28 13.48 18.92
CA SER A 522 -9.23 12.99 20.31
C SER A 522 -8.33 11.77 20.50
N ASN A 523 -8.10 10.99 19.45
CA ASN A 523 -7.28 9.77 19.50
C ASN A 523 -5.98 9.89 18.68
N CYS A 524 -5.71 11.07 18.10
CA CYS A 524 -4.67 11.32 17.09
C CYS A 524 -4.53 10.17 16.07
N LEU A 525 -5.65 9.79 15.45
CA LEU A 525 -5.67 8.77 14.40
C LEU A 525 -5.12 9.33 13.09
N SER A 526 -4.75 8.43 12.19
CA SER A 526 -4.32 8.78 10.85
C SER A 526 -5.41 9.56 10.11
N PHE A 527 -5.03 10.67 9.48
CA PHE A 527 -5.93 11.42 8.60
C PHE A 527 -6.35 10.62 7.36
N GLU A 528 -5.66 9.54 7.00
CA GLU A 528 -6.12 8.62 5.95
C GLU A 528 -7.47 7.97 6.29
N GLU A 529 -7.84 7.85 7.57
CA GLU A 529 -9.11 7.27 8.00
C GLU A 529 -10.31 8.04 7.40
N MET A 530 -10.26 9.39 7.37
CA MET A 530 -11.36 10.17 6.79
C MET A 530 -11.36 10.15 5.27
N VAL A 531 -10.17 10.09 4.64
CA VAL A 531 -10.04 10.12 3.18
C VAL A 531 -10.45 8.80 2.56
N ARG A 532 -9.89 7.68 3.05
CA ARG A 532 -10.20 6.33 2.56
C ARG A 532 -11.57 5.84 3.01
N GLY A 533 -12.10 6.45 4.07
CA GLY A 533 -13.46 6.22 4.54
C GLY A 533 -14.53 7.15 3.96
N PHE A 534 -14.16 8.01 3.01
CA PHE A 534 -15.09 8.96 2.36
C PHE A 534 -15.83 9.90 3.32
N HIS A 535 -15.29 10.10 4.52
CA HIS A 535 -15.82 11.02 5.53
C HIS A 535 -15.46 12.49 5.25
N CYS A 536 -14.81 12.78 4.12
CA CYS A 536 -14.49 14.13 3.71
C CYS A 536 -14.72 14.42 2.22
N ARG A 537 -14.82 15.72 1.88
CA ARG A 537 -14.73 16.28 0.53
C ARG A 537 -13.72 17.42 0.51
N MET A 538 -12.95 17.53 -0.56
CA MET A 538 -11.79 18.41 -0.65
C MET A 538 -11.90 19.33 -1.85
N GLU A 539 -11.65 20.61 -1.62
CA GLU A 539 -11.35 21.59 -2.67
C GLU A 539 -9.92 22.10 -2.43
N ARG A 540 -9.03 21.93 -3.40
CA ARG A 540 -7.61 22.31 -3.27
C ARG A 540 -7.13 23.22 -4.38
N SER A 541 -6.18 24.10 -4.06
CA SER A 541 -5.49 24.97 -5.02
C SER A 541 -3.98 25.03 -4.71
N PRO A 542 -3.09 24.66 -5.66
CA PRO A 542 -3.40 24.00 -6.93
C PRO A 542 -4.04 22.61 -6.71
N ASN A 543 -4.67 22.05 -7.75
CA ASN A 543 -5.29 20.73 -7.69
C ASN A 543 -4.23 19.60 -7.76
N ALA A 544 -3.41 19.48 -6.72
CA ALA A 544 -2.33 18.50 -6.60
C ALA A 544 -2.28 17.90 -5.19
N TYR A 545 -1.90 16.63 -5.08
CA TYR A 545 -1.82 15.93 -3.78
C TYR A 545 -0.83 16.58 -2.82
N GLU A 546 -1.26 16.83 -1.59
CA GLU A 546 -0.51 17.53 -0.55
C GLU A 546 0.34 16.55 0.28
N ALA A 547 1.31 15.89 -0.36
CA ALA A 547 2.05 14.76 0.20
C ALA A 547 2.62 15.00 1.61
N HIS A 548 3.21 16.18 1.87
CA HIS A 548 3.77 16.50 3.18
C HIS A 548 2.72 16.65 4.29
N PHE A 549 1.56 17.24 3.97
CA PHE A 549 0.47 17.40 4.92
C PHE A 549 -0.11 16.04 5.31
N TRP A 550 -0.45 15.23 4.31
CA TRP A 550 -0.98 13.89 4.54
C TRP A 550 0.03 13.00 5.25
N HIS A 551 1.30 13.00 4.85
CA HIS A 551 2.33 12.22 5.52
C HIS A 551 2.50 12.61 7.00
N HIS A 552 2.46 13.92 7.30
CA HIS A 552 2.58 14.40 8.68
C HIS A 552 1.42 13.91 9.56
N PHE A 553 0.18 14.16 9.16
CA PHE A 553 -1.01 13.83 9.96
C PHE A 553 -1.47 12.36 9.85
N SER A 554 -0.88 11.57 8.95
CA SER A 554 -1.22 10.15 8.80
C SER A 554 -0.15 9.19 9.32
N HIS A 555 1.10 9.64 9.47
CA HIS A 555 2.21 8.77 9.89
C HIS A 555 3.09 9.36 11.00
N GLN A 556 3.41 10.66 10.96
CA GLN A 556 4.32 11.26 11.94
C GLN A 556 3.62 11.62 13.25
N TYR A 557 2.53 12.39 13.14
CA TYR A 557 1.75 12.90 14.26
C TYR A 557 0.52 12.02 14.50
N ILE A 558 0.78 10.80 14.94
CA ILE A 558 -0.23 9.85 15.42
C ILE A 558 0.08 9.47 16.86
N ALA A 559 -0.95 9.27 17.68
CA ALA A 559 -0.75 9.05 19.12
C ALA A 559 -0.29 7.63 19.45
N PRO A 560 0.45 7.46 20.56
CA PRO A 560 0.64 6.19 21.22
C PRO A 560 -0.56 5.79 22.11
N GLN A 561 -1.70 6.49 22.03
CA GLN A 561 -2.88 6.16 22.85
C GLN A 561 -3.69 5.01 22.21
N PRO A 562 -4.08 3.98 22.98
CA PRO A 562 -4.90 2.89 22.45
C PRO A 562 -6.25 3.41 21.95
N TYR A 563 -6.58 3.11 20.70
CA TYR A 563 -7.93 3.29 20.16
C TYR A 563 -8.59 1.94 19.96
N ALA A 564 -9.76 1.75 20.57
CA ALA A 564 -10.59 0.57 20.38
C ALA A 564 -12.08 0.97 20.37
N ILE A 565 -12.86 0.28 19.54
CA ILE A 565 -14.32 0.43 19.50
C ILE A 565 -14.91 -0.66 20.38
N GLU A 566 -15.56 -0.26 21.48
CA GLU A 566 -16.46 -1.12 22.22
C GLU A 566 -17.89 -0.77 21.84
N LEU A 567 -18.47 -1.54 20.91
CA LEU A 567 -19.91 -1.47 20.69
C LEU A 567 -20.60 -1.97 21.95
N ILE A 568 -21.55 -1.19 22.48
CA ILE A 568 -22.44 -1.66 23.55
C ILE A 568 -23.12 -2.91 23.00
N LYS A 569 -22.84 -4.08 23.59
CA LYS A 569 -23.49 -5.33 23.21
C LYS A 569 -24.99 -5.15 23.44
N GLY A 570 -25.75 -5.04 22.34
CA GLY A 570 -27.19 -5.21 22.32
C GLY A 570 -27.55 -6.69 22.30
#